data_AF-A0A2E3ZUL6-F1
#
_entry.id   AF-A0A2E3ZUL6-F1
#
_cell.length_a   1.000
_cell.length_b   1.000
_cell.length_c   1.000
_cell.angle_alpha   90.00
_cell.angle_beta   90.00
_cell.angle_gamma   90.00
#
_symmetry.space_group_name_H-M   'P 1'
#
loop_
_entity.id
_entity.type
_entity.pdbx_description
1 polymer ?
#
loop_
_entity_poly.entity_id
_entity_poly.type
_entity_poly.pdbx_seq_one_letter_code
_entity_poly.pdbx_strand_id
1 'polypeptide(L)'
;MKKNQNILKFPDPIETKKNKYIKIRDEIEKILFKHALKENDLWAVSLAAGRFASMNLEKIDGTDKTIEFFKNCIETQKKSY
;
A
#
# COMPACT_ATOMS: atom_id res chain seq x y z
N MET A 1 15.75 41.69 15.86
CA MET A 1 16.26 41.24 14.53
C MET A 1 15.46 40.02 14.08
N LYS A 2 14.57 40.18 13.09
CA LYS A 2 13.79 39.07 12.50
C LYS A 2 14.70 38.29 11.54
N LYS A 3 15.05 37.05 11.87
CA LYS A 3 15.71 36.12 10.94
C LYS A 3 14.64 35.53 10.02
N ASN A 4 14.46 36.11 8.85
CA ASN A 4 13.67 35.53 7.77
C ASN A 4 14.45 34.35 7.19
N GLN A 5 14.28 33.16 7.77
CA GLN A 5 14.74 31.92 7.17
C GLN A 5 13.72 31.51 6.10
N ASN A 6 13.85 32.07 4.89
CA ASN A 6 13.17 31.58 3.70
C ASN A 6 13.78 30.22 3.32
N ILE A 7 13.42 29.19 4.08
CA ILE A 7 13.71 27.80 3.73
C ILE A 7 12.72 27.47 2.62
N LEU A 8 13.17 27.60 1.37
CA LEU A 8 12.48 27.01 0.22
C LEU A 8 12.43 25.50 0.49
N LYS A 9 11.30 24.99 0.95
CA LYS A 9 11.02 23.56 1.04
C LYS A 9 10.96 23.04 -0.40
N PHE A 10 12.10 22.60 -0.92
CA PHE A 10 12.11 21.79 -2.13
C PHE A 10 11.25 20.55 -1.83
N PRO A 11 10.28 20.21 -2.69
CA PRO A 11 9.43 19.05 -2.46
C PRO A 11 10.34 17.83 -2.44
N ASP A 12 10.43 17.18 -1.29
CA ASP A 12 11.25 16.00 -1.11
C ASP A 12 10.74 14.95 -2.10
N PRO A 13 11.59 14.44 -3.03
CA PRO A 13 11.16 13.44 -4.01
C PRO A 13 10.65 12.17 -3.33
N ILE A 14 11.03 11.94 -2.07
CA ILE A 14 10.59 10.86 -1.20
C ILE A 14 9.13 11.05 -0.77
N GLU A 15 8.74 12.26 -0.37
CA GLU A 15 7.38 12.60 0.07
C GLU A 15 6.41 12.56 -1.12
N THR A 16 6.88 13.00 -2.28
CA THR A 16 6.13 12.93 -3.54
C THR A 16 5.91 11.48 -4.00
N LYS A 17 6.92 10.61 -3.84
CA LYS A 17 6.79 9.15 -4.10
C LYS A 17 5.82 8.50 -3.13
N LYS A 18 5.93 8.77 -1.82
CA LYS A 18 4.97 8.26 -0.81
C LYS A 18 3.53 8.63 -1.14
N ASN A 19 3.28 9.90 -1.50
CA ASN A 19 1.94 10.35 -1.89
C ASN A 19 1.41 9.64 -3.14
N LYS A 20 2.28 9.31 -4.11
CA LYS A 20 1.87 8.48 -5.26
C LYS A 20 1.49 7.06 -4.85
N TYR A 21 2.26 6.42 -3.97
CA TYR A 21 1.93 5.08 -3.48
C TYR A 21 0.62 5.06 -2.69
N ILE A 22 0.37 6.08 -1.86
CA ILE A 22 -0.89 6.22 -1.11
C ILE A 22 -2.08 6.38 -2.06
N LYS A 23 -1.98 7.23 -3.09
CA LYS A 23 -3.04 7.39 -4.08
C LYS A 23 -3.36 6.09 -4.82
N ILE A 24 -2.34 5.36 -5.25
CA ILE A 24 -2.51 4.08 -5.94
C ILE A 24 -3.18 3.06 -5.02
N ARG A 25 -2.75 2.98 -3.75
CA ARG A 25 -3.38 2.11 -2.75
C ARG A 25 -4.85 2.46 -2.57
N ASP A 26 -5.17 3.72 -2.31
CA ASP A 26 -6.55 4.16 -2.04
C ASP A 26 -7.47 3.95 -3.26
N GLU A 27 -6.97 4.10 -4.48
CA GLU A 27 -7.69 3.79 -5.72
C GLU A 27 -7.95 2.28 -5.87
N ILE A 28 -6.93 1.45 -5.64
CA ILE A 28 -7.05 -0.01 -5.67
C ILE A 28 -8.04 -0.48 -4.60
N GLU A 29 -7.97 0.06 -3.37
CA GLU A 29 -8.89 -0.26 -2.28
C GLU A 29 -10.34 0.07 -2.66
N LYS A 30 -10.60 1.23 -3.28
CA LYS A 30 -11.94 1.58 -3.75
C LYS A 30 -12.47 0.61 -4.80
N ILE A 31 -11.62 0.18 -5.74
CA ILE A 31 -12.00 -0.78 -6.78
C ILE A 31 -12.32 -2.14 -6.17
N LEU A 32 -11.45 -2.64 -5.28
CA LEU A 32 -11.64 -3.91 -4.59
C LEU A 32 -12.89 -3.88 -3.72
N PHE A 33 -13.10 -2.79 -2.95
CA PHE A 33 -14.27 -2.66 -2.10
C PHE A 33 -15.57 -2.58 -2.91
N LYS A 34 -15.57 -1.85 -4.04
CA LYS A 34 -16.72 -1.82 -4.96
C LYS A 34 -17.01 -3.18 -5.57
N HIS A 35 -15.98 -3.96 -5.90
CA HIS A 35 -16.15 -5.33 -6.37
C HIS A 35 -16.68 -6.26 -5.27
N ALA A 36 -16.16 -6.15 -4.05
CA ALA A 36 -16.64 -6.90 -2.90
C ALA A 36 -18.11 -6.62 -2.59
N LEU A 37 -18.53 -5.35 -2.67
CA LEU A 37 -19.93 -4.96 -2.50
C LEU A 37 -20.82 -5.48 -3.64
N LYS A 38 -20.32 -5.52 -4.88
CA LYS A 38 -21.08 -5.97 -6.04
C LYS A 38 -21.32 -7.49 -6.02
N GLU A 39 -20.29 -8.26 -5.71
CA GLU A 39 -20.37 -9.73 -5.63
C GLU A 39 -20.88 -10.21 -4.26
N ASN A 40 -21.02 -9.28 -3.29
CA ASN A 40 -21.37 -9.53 -1.89
C ASN A 40 -20.45 -10.55 -1.19
N ASP A 41 -19.22 -10.69 -1.69
CA ASP A 41 -18.21 -11.62 -1.19
C ASP A 41 -16.86 -10.90 -1.04
N LEU A 42 -16.66 -10.35 0.15
CA LEU A 42 -15.40 -9.69 0.52
C LEU A 42 -14.23 -10.69 0.58
N TRP A 43 -14.51 -11.95 0.87
CA TRP A 43 -13.48 -12.97 1.04
C TRP A 43 -12.89 -13.38 -0.31
N ALA A 44 -13.73 -13.64 -1.31
CA ALA A 44 -13.28 -13.96 -2.67
C ALA A 44 -12.44 -12.82 -3.28
N VAL A 45 -12.85 -11.57 -3.09
CA VAL A 45 -12.13 -10.40 -3.59
C VAL A 45 -10.79 -10.20 -2.87
N SER A 46 -10.77 -10.39 -1.54
CA SER A 46 -9.54 -10.29 -0.75
C SER A 46 -8.54 -11.39 -1.14
N LEU A 47 -9.00 -12.61 -1.39
CA LEU A 47 -8.17 -13.72 -1.83
C LEU A 47 -7.61 -13.48 -3.24
N ALA A 48 -8.42 -12.95 -4.15
CA ALA A 48 -7.98 -12.59 -5.50
C ALA A 48 -6.92 -11.47 -5.48
N ALA A 49 -7.13 -10.44 -4.67
CA ALA A 49 -6.16 -9.37 -4.47
C ALA A 49 -4.85 -9.89 -3.86
N GLY A 50 -4.94 -10.76 -2.85
CA GLY A 50 -3.79 -11.44 -2.25
C GLY A 50 -3.02 -12.27 -3.28
N ARG A 51 -3.72 -13.07 -4.10
CA ARG A 51 -3.10 -13.86 -5.18
C ARG A 51 -2.37 -12.98 -6.19
N PHE A 52 -3.00 -11.88 -6.62
CA PHE A 52 -2.37 -10.92 -7.52
C PHE A 52 -1.12 -10.30 -6.89
N ALA A 53 -1.20 -9.87 -5.63
CA ALA A 53 -0.06 -9.28 -4.93
C ALA A 53 1.09 -10.29 -4.78
N SER A 54 0.81 -11.52 -4.32
CA SER A 54 1.83 -12.55 -4.12
C SER A 54 2.54 -12.91 -5.42
N MET A 55 1.81 -13.11 -6.51
CA MET A 55 2.40 -13.49 -7.80
C MET A 55 3.29 -12.40 -8.39
N ASN A 56 2.94 -11.12 -8.21
CA ASN A 56 3.72 -10.01 -8.74
C ASN A 56 4.92 -9.69 -7.84
N LEU A 57 4.75 -9.69 -6.52
CA LEU A 57 5.84 -9.48 -5.57
C LEU A 57 6.89 -10.59 -5.66
N GLU A 58 6.46 -11.85 -5.82
CA GLU A 58 7.39 -12.97 -6.01
C GLU A 58 8.24 -12.80 -7.28
N LYS A 59 7.63 -12.31 -8.38
CA LYS A 59 8.35 -12.05 -9.62
C LYS A 59 9.31 -10.85 -9.55
N ILE A 60 9.01 -9.84 -8.74
CA ILE A 60 9.79 -8.60 -8.66
C ILE A 60 10.92 -8.73 -7.62
N ASP A 61 10.61 -9.25 -6.44
CA ASP A 61 11.49 -9.22 -5.26
C ASP A 61 11.97 -10.62 -4.82
N GLY A 62 11.37 -11.68 -5.35
CA GLY A 62 11.64 -13.06 -4.96
C GLY A 62 10.75 -13.55 -3.81
N THR A 63 10.75 -14.87 -3.61
CA THR A 63 9.83 -15.56 -2.69
C THR A 63 10.03 -15.15 -1.23
N ASP A 64 11.28 -15.04 -0.75
CA ASP A 64 11.56 -14.76 0.66
C ASP A 64 11.09 -13.36 1.11
N LYS A 65 11.40 -12.33 0.32
CA LYS A 65 10.96 -10.96 0.59
C LYS A 65 9.44 -10.81 0.52
N THR A 66 8.81 -11.55 -0.39
CA THR A 66 7.34 -11.55 -0.52
C THR A 66 6.68 -12.13 0.73
N ILE A 67 7.19 -13.25 1.23
CA ILE A 67 6.71 -13.85 2.48
C ILE A 67 6.93 -12.91 3.66
N GLU A 68 8.10 -12.27 3.74
CA GLU A 68 8.41 -11.29 4.77
C GLU A 68 7.46 -10.08 4.72
N PHE A 69 7.16 -9.57 3.52
CA PHE A 69 6.19 -8.50 3.33
C PHE A 69 4.80 -8.87 3.87
N PHE A 70 4.27 -10.04 3.51
CA PHE A 70 2.97 -10.48 4.03
C PHE A 70 2.98 -10.69 5.55
N LYS A 71 4.07 -11.23 6.12
CA LYS A 71 4.23 -11.35 7.57
C LYS A 71 4.19 -9.97 8.25
N ASN A 72 4.94 -9.00 7.71
CA ASN A 72 4.96 -7.63 8.22
C ASN A 72 3.58 -6.96 8.13
N CYS A 73 2.81 -7.22 7.07
CA CYS A 73 1.43 -6.75 6.96
C CYS A 73 0.53 -7.33 8.06
N ILE A 74 0.60 -8.65 8.30
CA ILE A 74 -0.18 -9.32 9.35
C ILE A 74 0.21 -8.82 10.75
N GLU A 75 1.51 -8.64 11.00
CA GLU A 75 2.00 -8.11 12.28
C GLU A 75 1.56 -6.66 12.52
N THR A 76 1.56 -5.83 11.48
CA THR A 76 1.07 -4.44 11.58
C THR A 76 -0.41 -4.41 11.91
N GLN A 77 -1.22 -5.28 11.29
CA GLN A 77 -2.64 -5.40 11.60
C GLN A 77 -2.87 -5.88 13.05
N LYS A 78 -2.08 -6.86 13.52
CA LYS A 78 -2.16 -7.35 14.90
C LYS A 78 -1.78 -6.32 15.95
N LYS A 79 -0.81 -5.43 15.65
CA LYS A 79 -0.41 -4.33 16.56
C LYS A 79 -1.39 -3.16 16.56
N SER A 80 -2.23 -3.05 15.54
CA SER A 80 -3.24 -2.01 15.43
C SER A 80 -4.56 -2.38 16.11
N TYR A 81 -4.66 -3.57 16.70
CA TYR A 81 -5.80 -4.11 17.44
C TYR A 81 -5.50 -4.24 18.94
#